data_AF-A0A960T334-F1
#
_entry.id   AF-A0A960T334-F1
#
_cell.length_a   1.000
_cell.length_b   1.000
_cell.length_c   1.000
_cell.angle_alpha   90.00
_cell.angle_beta   90.00
_cell.angle_gamma   90.00
#
_symmetry.space_group_name_H-M   'P 1'
#
loop_
_entity.id
_entity.type
_entity.pdbx_description
1 polymer ?
#
loop_
_entity_poly.entity_id
_entity_poly.type
_entity_poly.pdbx_seq_one_letter_code
_entity_poly.pdbx_strand_id
1 'polypeptide(L)' 'YFYWELHEGKPIQAIRFGDWKAVRNGPAAKIELYDLSKDAAESTNLAEEKPDLVAKAESLMKDARVDDPNWPLAAKKRK' A
#
# COMPACT_ATOMS: atom_id res chain seq x y z
N TYR A 1 9.16 -9.44 3.33
CA TYR A 1 8.37 -8.50 2.51
C TYR A 1 9.26 -7.31 2.20
N PHE A 2 8.94 -6.54 1.18
CA PHE A 2 9.64 -5.32 0.80
C PHE A 2 8.63 -4.18 0.83
N TYR A 3 8.84 -3.21 1.71
CA TYR A 3 7.94 -2.08 1.91
C TYR A 3 8.64 -0.78 1.52
N TRP A 4 7.93 0.11 0.85
CA TRP A 4 8.43 1.43 0.52
C TRP A 4 7.30 2.45 0.43
N GLU A 5 7.67 3.71 0.63
CA GLU A 5 6.74 4.84 0.59
C GLU A 5 7.32 5.94 -0.30
N LEU A 6 6.47 6.51 -1.17
CA LEU A 6 6.80 7.66 -2.00
C LEU A 6 6.00 8.85 -1.50
N HIS A 7 6.65 10.01 -1.39
CA HIS A 7 6.04 11.21 -0.81
C HIS A 7 6.06 12.40 -1.77
N GLU A 8 6.14 12.12 -3.07
CA GLU A 8 6.00 13.11 -4.13
C GLU A 8 4.51 13.50 -4.29
N GLY A 9 4.09 14.46 -3.48
CA GLY A 9 2.73 15.01 -3.50
C GLY A 9 1.75 14.17 -2.70
N LYS A 10 1.12 13.15 -3.32
CA LYS A 10 0.23 12.22 -2.60
C LYS A 10 1.08 11.08 -2.05
N PRO A 11 1.08 10.81 -0.74
CA PRO A 11 1.91 9.75 -0.21
C PRO A 11 1.38 8.39 -0.67
N ILE A 12 2.21 7.64 -1.36
CA ILE A 12 1.92 6.31 -1.88
C ILE A 12 2.66 5.30 -1.01
N GLN A 13 1.96 4.28 -0.53
CA GLN A 13 2.55 3.17 0.20
C GLN A 13 2.48 1.93 -0.66
N ALA A 14 3.56 1.16 -0.73
CA ALA A 14 3.57 -0.08 -1.46
C ALA A 14 4.32 -1.16 -0.68
N ILE A 15 3.81 -2.39 -0.78
CA ILE A 15 4.42 -3.54 -0.16
C ILE A 15 4.39 -4.73 -1.11
N ARG A 16 5.51 -5.44 -1.18
CA ARG A 16 5.63 -6.71 -1.88
C ARG A 16 5.89 -7.83 -0.88
N PHE A 17 5.08 -8.87 -0.91
CA PHE A 17 5.24 -10.03 -0.04
C PHE A 17 5.06 -11.31 -0.86
N GLY A 18 6.17 -12.02 -1.08
CA GLY A 18 6.21 -13.13 -2.04
C GLY A 18 5.89 -12.62 -3.45
N ASP A 19 4.90 -13.26 -4.07
CA ASP A 19 4.39 -12.95 -5.41
C ASP A 19 3.36 -11.84 -5.45
N TRP A 20 2.92 -11.35 -4.29
CA TRP A 20 1.87 -10.33 -4.19
C TRP A 20 2.46 -8.95 -4.02
N LYS A 21 1.87 -7.97 -4.70
CA LYS A 21 2.15 -6.56 -4.53
C LYS A 21 0.87 -5.83 -4.16
N ALA A 22 0.91 -5.08 -3.08
CA ALA A 22 -0.17 -4.20 -2.69
C ALA A 22 0.30 -2.74 -2.74
N VAL A 23 -0.54 -1.87 -3.30
CA VAL A 23 -0.24 -0.45 -3.49
C VAL A 23 -1.39 0.38 -2.96
N ARG A 24 -1.09 1.46 -2.25
CA ARG A 24 -2.06 2.39 -1.69
C ARG A 24 -1.73 3.79 -2.18
N ASN A 25 -2.49 4.27 -3.15
CA ASN A 25 -2.28 5.55 -3.84
C ASN A 25 -2.80 6.78 -3.05
N GLY A 26 -2.49 6.85 -1.75
CA GLY A 26 -2.92 7.94 -0.87
C GLY A 26 -3.36 7.48 0.53
N PRO A 27 -3.38 8.37 1.52
CA PRO A 27 -3.72 8.04 2.90
C PRO A 27 -5.20 7.71 3.10
N ALA A 28 -6.04 8.05 2.12
CA ALA A 28 -7.47 7.72 2.06
C ALA A 28 -7.82 6.86 0.83
N ALA A 29 -6.82 6.44 0.05
CA ALA A 29 -7.06 5.59 -1.11
C ALA A 29 -7.27 4.13 -0.68
N LYS A 30 -8.03 3.40 -1.52
CA LYS A 30 -8.16 1.95 -1.40
C LYS A 30 -6.80 1.30 -1.71
N ILE A 31 -6.56 0.14 -1.11
CA ILE A 31 -5.42 -0.70 -1.44
C ILE A 31 -5.76 -1.48 -2.70
N GLU A 32 -4.84 -1.48 -3.64
CA GLU A 32 -4.87 -2.25 -4.87
C GLU A 32 -3.93 -3.45 -4.70
N LEU A 33 -4.34 -4.63 -5.16
CA LEU A 33 -3.60 -5.87 -4.99
C LEU A 33 -3.35 -6.50 -6.35
N TYR A 34 -2.09 -6.82 -6.64
CA TYR A 34 -1.64 -7.41 -7.89
C TYR A 34 -0.86 -8.69 -7.62
N ASP A 35 -1.06 -9.70 -8.46
CA ASP A 35 -0.30 -10.95 -8.45
C ASP A 35 0.84 -10.84 -9.46
N LEU A 36 2.06 -10.60 -9.00
CA LEU A 36 3.22 -10.43 -9.88
C LEU A 36 3.67 -11.74 -10.54
N SER A 37 3.23 -12.90 -10.04
CA SER A 37 3.55 -14.19 -10.66
C SER A 37 2.78 -14.40 -11.97
N LYS A 38 1.54 -13.90 -12.06
CA LYS A 38 0.69 -14.02 -13.25
C LYS A 38 0.58 -12.72 -14.03
N ASP A 39 0.69 -11.58 -13.35
CA ASP A 39 0.43 -10.25 -13.87
C ASP A 39 1.57 -9.30 -13.48
N ALA A 40 2.74 -9.53 -14.08
CA ALA A 40 3.91 -8.67 -13.91
C ALA A 40 3.70 -7.23 -14.42
N ALA A 41 2.67 -7.01 -15.24
CA ALA A 41 2.28 -5.71 -15.76
C ALA A 41 1.30 -4.95 -14.84
N GLU A 42 0.87 -5.53 -13.70
CA GLU A 42 -0.03 -4.90 -12.73
C GLU A 42 -1.34 -4.37 -13.37
N SER A 43 -1.85 -5.10 -14.36
CA SER A 43 -3.03 -4.73 -15.13
C SER A 43 -4.34 -5.13 -14.45
N THR A 44 -4.32 -6.16 -13.59
CA THR A 44 -5.53 -6.69 -12.94
C THR A 44 -5.50 -6.47 -11.43
N ASN A 45 -6.38 -5.58 -10.95
CA ASN A 45 -6.54 -5.36 -9.51
C ASN A 45 -7.42 -6.45 -8.89
N LEU A 46 -6.82 -7.29 -8.04
CA LEU A 46 -7.46 -8.40 -7.32
C LEU A 46 -7.89 -8.00 -5.90
N ALA A 47 -7.84 -6.72 -5.54
CA ALA A 47 -8.18 -6.27 -4.18
C ALA A 47 -9.62 -6.62 -3.78
N GLU A 48 -10.57 -6.51 -4.72
CA GLU A 48 -11.98 -6.84 -4.48
C GLU A 48 -12.21 -8.37 -4.43
N GLU A 49 -11.42 -9.14 -5.16
CA GLU A 49 -11.51 -10.62 -5.19
C GLU A 49 -10.79 -11.29 -4.00
N LYS A 50 -9.80 -10.62 -3.42
CA LYS A 50 -8.95 -11.15 -2.34
C LYS A 50 -8.86 -10.18 -1.14
N PRO A 51 -9.98 -9.90 -0.46
CA PRO A 51 -9.99 -8.99 0.69
C PRO A 51 -9.11 -9.47 1.86
N ASP A 52 -8.92 -10.79 2.00
CA ASP A 52 -8.03 -11.38 3.02
C ASP A 52 -6.57 -10.97 2.82
N LEU A 53 -6.09 -11.02 1.56
CA LEU A 53 -4.74 -10.59 1.22
C LEU A 53 -4.57 -9.07 1.35
N VAL A 54 -5.63 -8.30 1.04
CA VAL A 54 -5.63 -6.86 1.28
C VAL A 54 -5.50 -6.53 2.76
N ALA A 55 -6.26 -7.20 3.63
CA ALA A 55 -6.17 -7.02 5.08
C ALA A 55 -4.77 -7.38 5.61
N LYS A 56 -4.20 -8.48 5.10
CA LYS A 56 -2.82 -8.87 5.43
C LYS A 56 -1.80 -7.84 4.96
N ALA A 57 -1.94 -7.34 3.73
CA ALA A 57 -1.09 -6.30 3.18
C ALA A 57 -1.19 -5.00 4.00
N GLU A 58 -2.40 -4.59 4.38
CA GLU A 58 -2.64 -3.43 5.24
C GLU A 58 -1.94 -3.57 6.60
N SER A 59 -2.07 -4.73 7.24
CA SER A 59 -1.39 -5.00 8.51
C SER A 59 0.13 -4.96 8.35
N LEU A 60 0.66 -5.53 7.26
CA LEU A 60 2.10 -5.50 6.99
C LEU A 60 2.60 -4.10 6.65
N MET A 61 1.83 -3.31 5.90
CA MET A 61 2.16 -1.89 5.65
C MET A 61 2.17 -1.10 6.95
N LYS A 62 1.22 -1.34 7.85
CA LYS A 62 1.14 -0.67 9.14
C LYS A 62 2.28 -1.06 10.09
N ASP A 63 2.68 -2.32 10.07
CA ASP A 63 3.80 -2.86 10.87
C ASP A 63 5.16 -2.42 10.33
N ALA A 64 5.34 -2.44 9.00
CA ALA A 64 6.57 -2.02 8.34
C ALA A 64 6.75 -0.50 8.36
N ARG A 65 5.66 0.25 8.50
CA ARG A 65 5.71 1.70 8.63
C ARG A 65 6.30 2.07 9.98
N VAL A 66 7.31 2.94 9.92
CA VAL A 66 7.82 3.63 11.11
C VAL A 66 7.05 4.94 11.24
N ASP A 67 6.27 5.09 12.31
CA ASP A 67 5.64 6.36 12.63
C ASP A 67 6.69 7.41 13.03
N ASP A 68 7.03 8.28 12.08
CA ASP A 68 7.90 9.43 12.35
C ASP A 68 7.09 10.73 12.44
N PRO A 69 7.25 11.52 13.51
CA PRO A 69 6.54 12.80 13.67
C PRO A 69 6.89 13.84 12.59
N ASN A 70 8.04 13.74 11.91
CA ASN A 70 8.40 14.64 10.81
C ASN A 70 7.70 14.28 9.49
N TRP A 71 7.09 13.09 9.41
CA TRP A 71 6.57 12.55 8.16
C TRP A 71 5.11 12.04 8.28
N PRO A 72 4.15 12.95 8.50
CA PRO A 72 2.76 12.59 8.71
C PRO A 72 2.07 12.19 7.40
N LEU A 73 1.54 10.96 7.35
CA LEU A 73 0.60 10.53 6.30
C LEU A 73 -0.79 11.17 6.43
N ALA A 74 -1.08 11.79 7.57
CA ALA A 74 -2.33 12.49 7.78
C ALA A 74 -2.32 13.79 6.96
N ALA A 75 -3.33 13.97 6.10
CA ALA A 75 -3.65 15.31 5.61
C ALA A 75 -3.76 16.23 6.83
N LYS A 76 -2.83 17.20 6.95
CA LYS A 76 -2.90 18.21 8.00
C LYS A 76 -4.34 18.72 8.00
N LYS A 77 -5.09 18.48 9.09
CA LYS A 77 -6.35 19.18 9.33
C LYS A 77 -5.96 20.66 9.35
N ARG A 78 -6.21 21.36 8.24
CA ARG A 78 -6.16 22.82 8.22
C ARG A 78 -7.21 23.27 9.23
N LYS A 79 -6.74 23.87 10.31
CA LYS A 79 -7.56 24.56 11.30
C LYS A 79 -7.93 25.92 10.76
#